data_AF-A0A6N8G6S2-F1
#
_entry.id   AF-A0A6N8G6S2-F1
#
_cell.length_a   1.000
_cell.length_b   1.000
_cell.length_c   1.000
_cell.angle_alpha   90.00
_cell.angle_beta   90.00
_cell.angle_gamma   90.00
#
_symmetry.space_group_name_H-M   'P 1'
#
loop_
_entity.id
_entity.type
_entity.pdbx_description
1 polymer ?
#
loop_
_entity_poly.entity_id
_entity_poly.type
_entity_poly.pdbx_seq_one_letter_code
_entity_poly.pdbx_strand_id
1 'polypeptide(L)'
;MPTPVTIDETAGCARPHSYTYTRVVDLAGRRVRARIRRDYYAFQSHAVAEVLSDALTWTHLTQVEADDWHGATAEPHARSLDARAELAPLADRLIERAVAILP
;
A
#
# COMPACT_ATOMS: atom_id res chain seq x y z
N MET A 1 8.39 -12.04 -16.23
CA MET A 1 7.54 -10.94 -15.70
C MET A 1 8.46 -9.77 -15.35
N PRO A 2 8.06 -8.53 -15.61
CA PRO A 2 8.86 -7.37 -15.22
C PRO A 2 9.08 -7.37 -13.70
N THR A 3 10.33 -7.21 -13.27
CA THR A 3 10.68 -7.16 -11.84
C THR A 3 10.43 -5.75 -11.33
N PRO A 4 9.54 -5.54 -10.35
CA PRO A 4 9.30 -4.22 -9.79
C PRO A 4 10.56 -3.72 -9.06
N VAL A 5 11.00 -2.51 -9.37
CA VAL A 5 12.14 -1.87 -8.70
C VAL A 5 11.62 -0.79 -7.76
N THR A 6 11.89 -0.89 -6.46
CA THR A 6 11.48 0.15 -5.50
C THR A 6 12.23 1.46 -5.76
N ILE A 7 11.45 2.53 -5.97
CA ILE A 7 11.96 3.89 -6.16
C ILE A 7 11.91 4.67 -4.85
N ASP A 8 10.78 4.57 -4.15
CA ASP A 8 10.51 5.35 -2.94
C ASP A 8 9.65 4.53 -1.98
N GLU A 9 9.82 4.81 -0.69
CA GLU A 9 9.12 4.10 0.36
C GLU A 9 9.01 4.97 1.61
N THR A 10 7.78 5.19 2.05
CA THR A 10 7.47 6.02 3.21
C THR A 10 6.55 5.26 4.14
N ALA A 11 6.93 5.17 5.41
CA ALA A 11 6.08 4.70 6.50
C ALA A 11 5.84 5.85 7.47
N GLY A 12 4.63 5.93 8.03
CA GLY A 12 4.28 6.99 8.95
C GLY A 12 3.23 6.57 9.97
N CYS A 13 3.34 7.14 11.17
CA CYS A 13 2.28 7.05 12.16
C CYS A 13 1.46 8.36 12.09
N ALA A 14 0.34 8.31 11.37
CA ALA A 14 -0.62 9.39 11.32
C ALA A 14 -1.45 9.37 12.62
N ARG A 15 -0.93 10.05 13.65
CA ARG A 15 -1.49 10.28 15.01
C ARG A 15 -3.02 10.16 15.12
N PRO A 16 -3.59 9.76 16.27
CA PRO A 16 -3.24 8.63 17.16
C PRO A 16 -3.98 7.34 16.79
N HIS A 17 -4.78 7.35 15.71
CA HIS A 17 -5.67 6.25 15.34
C HIS A 17 -5.32 5.61 14.00
N SER A 18 -4.20 5.99 13.39
CA SER A 18 -3.82 5.39 12.12
C SER A 18 -2.31 5.31 11.90
N TYR A 19 -1.93 4.43 11.01
CA TYR A 19 -0.61 4.40 10.42
C TYR A 19 -0.72 4.13 8.93
N THR A 20 0.28 4.62 8.21
CA THR A 20 0.29 4.63 6.76
C THR A 20 1.59 4.03 6.26
N TYR A 21 1.49 3.45 5.07
CA TYR A 21 2.62 2.93 4.37
C TYR A 21 2.41 3.11 2.88
N THR A 22 3.41 3.67 2.22
CA THR A 22 3.41 3.95 0.80
C THR A 22 4.69 3.40 0.20
N ARG A 23 4.57 2.60 -0.86
CA ARG A 23 5.72 2.10 -1.63
C ARG A 23 5.49 2.40 -3.10
N VAL A 24 6.48 3.04 -3.73
CA VAL A 24 6.47 3.35 -5.16
C VAL A 24 7.50 2.46 -5.86
N VAL A 25 7.08 1.80 -6.93
CA VAL A 25 7.93 0.94 -7.76
C VAL A 25 7.89 1.39 -9.22
N ASP A 26 9.00 1.18 -9.93
CA ASP A 26 9.01 1.14 -11.38
C ASP A 26 8.62 -0.27 -11.85
N LEU A 27 7.67 -0.34 -12.78
CA LEU A 27 7.22 -1.57 -13.41
C LEU A 27 7.24 -1.39 -14.93
N ALA A 28 8.36 -1.79 -15.55
CA ALA A 28 8.60 -1.66 -16.98
C ALA A 28 8.36 -0.23 -17.50
N GLY A 29 8.86 0.77 -16.77
CA GLY A 29 8.70 2.19 -17.13
C GLY A 29 7.38 2.83 -16.68
N ARG A 30 6.47 2.06 -16.06
CA ARG A 30 5.27 2.60 -15.40
C ARG A 30 5.52 2.73 -13.91
N ARG A 31 5.18 3.88 -13.32
CA ARG A 31 5.25 4.06 -11.87
C ARG A 31 3.99 3.53 -11.22
N VAL A 32 4.14 2.59 -10.31
CA VAL A 32 3.05 2.03 -9.50
C VAL A 32 3.28 2.39 -8.04
N ARG A 33 2.24 2.80 -7.34
CA ARG A 33 2.27 3.11 -5.91
C ARG A 33 1.28 2.24 -5.16
N ALA A 34 1.76 1.45 -4.22
CA ALA A 34 0.93 0.88 -3.17
C ALA A 34 0.73 1.93 -2.08
N ARG A 35 -0.51 2.26 -1.75
CA ARG A 35 -0.90 3.21 -0.72
C ARG A 35 -1.83 2.54 0.27
N ILE A 36 -1.37 2.44 1.51
CA ILE A 36 -2.06 1.73 2.57
C ILE A 36 -2.22 2.67 3.77
N ARG A 37 -3.43 2.69 4.33
CA ARG A 37 -3.74 3.30 5.62
C ARG A 37 -4.49 2.28 6.46
N ARG A 38 -3.94 1.96 7.62
CA ARG A 38 -4.63 1.23 8.67
C ARG A 38 -5.14 2.24 9.68
N ASP A 39 -6.45 2.41 9.72
CA ASP A 39 -7.15 3.22 10.71
C ASP A 39 -7.79 2.31 11.77
N TYR A 40 -8.16 2.84 12.94
CA TYR A 40 -8.81 2.10 14.03
C TYR A 40 -9.97 1.24 13.49
N TYR A 41 -10.80 1.82 12.62
CA TYR A 41 -11.92 1.15 11.98
C TYR A 41 -11.60 0.63 10.57
N ALA A 42 -12.06 -0.58 10.24
CA ALA A 42 -11.87 -1.19 8.92
C ALA A 42 -12.44 -0.32 7.79
N PHE A 43 -13.64 0.26 7.96
CA PHE A 43 -14.28 1.12 6.97
C PHE A 43 -13.53 2.45 6.71
N GLN A 44 -12.57 2.82 7.56
CA GLN A 44 -11.68 3.98 7.37
C GLN A 44 -10.29 3.59 6.85
N SER A 45 -10.04 2.29 6.73
CA SER A 45 -8.80 1.71 6.25
C SER A 45 -8.87 1.48 4.73
N HIS A 46 -7.73 1.53 4.07
CA HIS A 46 -7.65 1.22 2.63
C HIS A 46 -6.29 0.67 2.27
N ALA A 47 -6.26 -0.19 1.26
CA ALA A 47 -5.05 -0.74 0.67
C ALA A 47 -5.23 -0.77 -0.85
N VAL A 48 -4.62 0.18 -1.55
CA VAL A 48 -4.81 0.37 -3.00
C VAL A 48 -3.48 0.38 -3.72
N ALA A 49 -3.45 -0.18 -4.93
CA ALA A 49 -2.40 0.05 -5.90
C ALA A 49 -2.91 1.06 -6.93
N GLU A 50 -2.09 2.05 -7.22
CA GLU A 50 -2.37 3.11 -8.18
C GLU A 50 -1.24 3.14 -9.21
N VAL A 51 -1.55 3.41 -10.47
CA VAL A 51 -0.56 3.63 -11.54
C VAL A 51 -0.52 5.11 -11.89
N LEU A 52 0.67 5.65 -12.14
CA LEU A 52 0.82 7.02 -12.62
C LEU A 52 0.48 7.05 -14.11
N SER A 53 -0.59 7.76 -14.47
CA SER A 53 -1.02 7.96 -15.86
C SER A 53 -0.16 9.03 -16.57
N ASP A 54 -0.28 9.09 -17.90
CA ASP A 54 0.38 10.12 -18.73
C ASP A 54 -0.09 11.54 -18.39
N ALA A 55 -1.28 11.67 -17.79
CA ALA A 55 -1.79 12.94 -17.27
C ALA A 55 -1.19 13.32 -15.90
N LEU A 56 -0.18 12.58 -15.42
CA LEU A 56 0.47 12.75 -14.13
C LEU A 56 -0.49 12.61 -12.93
N THR A 57 -1.52 11.78 -13.09
CA THR A 57 -2.48 11.46 -12.03
C THR A 57 -2.34 10.01 -11.59
N TRP A 58 -2.48 9.76 -10.29
CA TRP A 58 -2.53 8.40 -9.75
C TRP A 58 -3.91 7.81 -9.99
N THR A 59 -4.00 6.82 -10.88
CA THR A 59 -5.23 6.12 -11.23
C THR A 59 -5.30 4.80 -10.47
N HIS A 60 -6.45 4.54 -9.84
CA HIS A 60 -6.69 3.28 -9.15
C HIS A 60 -6.54 2.09 -10.11
N LEU A 61 -5.78 1.08 -9.70
CA LEU A 61 -5.54 -0.14 -10.47
C LEU A 61 -6.22 -1.36 -9.82
N THR A 62 -6.01 -1.53 -8.52
CA THR A 62 -6.57 -2.65 -7.74
C THR A 62 -6.53 -2.32 -6.25
N GLN A 63 -7.30 -3.06 -5.46
CA GLN A 63 -7.28 -2.98 -4.00
C GLN A 63 -7.29 -4.35 -3.31
N VAL A 64 -7.06 -4.33 -2.00
CA VAL A 64 -7.40 -5.41 -1.08
C VAL A 64 -8.42 -4.86 -0.09
N GLU A 65 -9.57 -5.53 0.04
CA GLU A 65 -10.65 -5.08 0.93
C GLU A 65 -10.16 -5.02 2.38
N ALA A 66 -10.56 -3.98 3.11
CA ALA A 66 -10.08 -3.77 4.48
C ALA A 66 -10.39 -4.97 5.39
N ASP A 67 -11.55 -5.60 5.22
CA ASP A 67 -11.98 -6.75 6.00
C ASP A 67 -11.04 -7.96 5.87
N ASP A 68 -10.29 -8.07 4.76
CA ASP A 68 -9.36 -9.19 4.51
C ASP A 68 -8.05 -9.09 5.30
N TRP A 69 -7.67 -7.90 5.77
CA TRP A 69 -6.33 -7.67 6.36
C TRP A 69 -6.36 -6.88 7.66
N HIS A 70 -7.42 -6.11 7.93
CA HIS A 70 -7.48 -5.21 9.10
C HIS A 70 -7.25 -5.94 10.42
N GLY A 71 -7.93 -7.07 10.63
CA GLY A 71 -7.81 -7.90 11.83
C GLY A 71 -6.48 -8.67 11.96
N ALA A 72 -5.72 -8.78 10.87
CA ALA A 72 -4.41 -9.43 10.86
C ALA A 72 -3.25 -8.46 11.11
N THR A 73 -3.52 -7.15 11.17
CA THR A 73 -2.51 -6.10 11.39
C THR A 73 -2.63 -5.52 12.79
N ALA A 74 -1.50 -5.08 13.35
CA ALA A 74 -1.48 -4.48 14.68
C ALA A 74 -2.42 -3.27 14.79
N GLU A 75 -3.00 -3.08 15.97
CA GLU A 75 -3.81 -1.89 16.26
C GLU A 75 -2.92 -0.63 16.32
N PRO A 76 -3.43 0.57 15.95
CA PRO A 76 -2.63 1.78 15.82
C PRO A 76 -1.99 2.26 17.13
N HIS A 77 -2.53 1.79 18.27
CA HIS A 77 -2.06 2.11 19.61
C HIS A 77 -1.17 1.01 20.22
N ALA A 78 -0.75 0.03 19.43
CA ALA A 78 0.22 -0.97 19.86
C ALA A 78 1.53 -0.29 20.27
N ARG A 79 2.07 -0.69 21.43
CA ARG A 79 3.23 -0.05 22.08
C ARG A 79 4.51 -0.07 21.24
N SER A 80 4.64 -1.03 20.34
CA SER A 80 5.81 -1.24 19.47
C SER A 80 5.40 -1.41 18.01
N LEU A 81 4.55 -0.50 17.52
CA LEU A 81 4.10 -0.51 16.13
C LEU A 81 5.23 -0.11 15.18
N ASP A 82 5.61 -1.03 14.29
CA ASP A 82 6.40 -0.72 13.09
C ASP A 82 5.48 -0.76 11.86
N ALA A 83 5.01 0.42 11.45
CA ALA A 83 4.10 0.57 10.32
C ALA A 83 4.63 -0.03 9.01
N ARG A 84 5.95 -0.03 8.82
CA ARG A 84 6.59 -0.62 7.63
C ARG A 84 6.51 -2.14 7.72
N ALA A 85 6.92 -2.73 8.85
CA ALA A 85 6.92 -4.18 9.01
C ALA A 85 5.50 -4.77 8.90
N GLU A 86 4.50 -4.09 9.47
CA GLU A 86 3.11 -4.53 9.44
C GLU A 86 2.49 -4.45 8.03
N LEU A 87 2.78 -3.39 7.26
CA LEU A 87 2.10 -3.12 5.99
C LEU A 87 2.90 -3.53 4.74
N ALA A 88 4.19 -3.83 4.87
CA ALA A 88 5.03 -4.27 3.76
C ALA A 88 4.47 -5.52 3.04
N PRO A 89 4.02 -6.59 3.74
CA PRO A 89 3.44 -7.76 3.07
C PRO A 89 2.19 -7.42 2.25
N LEU A 90 1.40 -6.46 2.71
CA LEU A 90 0.20 -6.01 1.99
C LEU A 90 0.56 -5.18 0.75
N ALA A 91 1.63 -4.39 0.82
CA ALA A 91 2.15 -3.69 -0.35
C ALA A 91 2.75 -4.65 -1.38
N ASP A 92 3.47 -5.69 -0.94
CA ASP A 92 3.99 -6.74 -1.83
C ASP A 92 2.84 -7.39 -2.60
N ARG A 93 1.77 -7.80 -1.90
CA ARG A 93 0.56 -8.37 -2.53
C ARG A 93 -0.10 -7.40 -3.53
N LEU A 94 -0.17 -6.11 -3.21
CA LEU A 94 -0.71 -5.09 -4.12
C LEU A 94 0.15 -4.91 -5.37
N ILE A 95 1.49 -4.92 -5.22
CA ILE A 95 2.44 -4.79 -6.33
C ILE A 95 2.40 -6.04 -7.21
N GLU A 96 2.34 -7.24 -6.64
CA GLU A 96 2.18 -8.49 -7.39
C GLU A 96 0.90 -8.49 -8.23
N ARG A 97 -0.21 -8.02 -7.66
CA ARG A 97 -1.46 -7.82 -8.41
C ARG A 97 -1.30 -6.79 -9.52
N ALA A 98 -0.60 -5.69 -9.26
CA ALA A 98 -0.31 -4.69 -10.29
C ALA A 98 0.52 -5.25 -11.44
N VAL A 99 1.53 -6.09 -11.15
CA VAL A 99 2.35 -6.82 -12.14
C VAL A 99 1.47 -7.74 -13.00
N ALA A 100 0.46 -8.38 -12.41
CA ALA A 100 -0.46 -9.24 -13.15
C ALA A 100 -1.43 -8.45 -14.07
N ILE A 101 -1.75 -7.20 -13.73
CA ILE A 101 -2.69 -6.34 -14.50
C ILE A 101 -1.96 -5.53 -15.57
N LEU A 102 -0.73 -5.08 -15.30
CA LEU A 102 0.07 -4.23 -16.16
C LEU A 102 1.15 -5.08 -16.87
N PRO A 103 0.86 -5.66 -18.06
CA PRO A 103 1.81 -6.47 -18.81
C PRO A 103 2.96 -5.63 -19.37
#